data_AF-A0A2D4FCN2-F1
#
_entry.id   AF-A0A2D4FCN2-F1
#
_cell.length_a   1.000
_cell.length_b   1.000
_cell.length_c   1.000
_cell.angle_alpha   90.00
_cell.angle_beta   90.00
_cell.angle_gamma   90.00
#
_symmetry.space_group_name_H-M   'P 1'
#
loop_
_entity.id
_entity.type
_entity.pdbx_description
1 polymer ?
#
loop_
_entity_poly.entity_id
_entity_poly.type
_entity_poly.pdbx_seq_one_letter_code
_entity_poly.pdbx_strand_id
1 'polypeptide(L)'
;IQTFLWRQTSAFLRPKLGKQYEASCVSFERVLVENKLHGLSPALSEAIQSISRWELVQAALPHVLHCTATLLSNRNKLGHQDKLGVAETKLLHTLHWMLLE
;
A
#
# COMPACT_ATOMS: atom_id res chain seq x y z
N ILE A 1 -4.04 -11.36 -7.99
CA ILE A 1 -3.62 -10.64 -6.76
C ILE A 1 -2.15 -10.20 -6.82
N GLN A 2 -1.20 -11.11 -7.02
CA GLN A 2 0.23 -10.76 -7.06
C GLN A 2 0.58 -9.65 -8.06
N THR A 3 0.02 -9.70 -9.28
CA THR A 3 0.19 -8.63 -10.28
C THR A 3 -0.31 -7.26 -9.79
N PHE A 4 -1.39 -7.24 -9.02
CA PHE A 4 -1.92 -6.00 -8.41
C PHE A 4 -0.94 -5.47 -7.35
N LEU A 5 -0.50 -6.32 -6.41
CA LEU A 5 0.45 -5.93 -5.36
C LEU A 5 1.78 -5.44 -5.95
N TRP A 6 2.28 -6.13 -6.98
CA TRP A 6 3.46 -5.71 -7.74
C TRP A 6 3.27 -4.34 -8.38
N ARG A 7 2.13 -4.09 -9.03
CA ARG A 7 1.83 -2.79 -9.64
C ARG A 7 1.85 -1.68 -8.59
N GLN A 8 1.25 -1.89 -7.42
CA GLN A 8 1.29 -0.90 -6.33
C GLN A 8 2.72 -0.65 -5.84
N THR A 9 3.51 -1.70 -5.69
CA THR A 9 4.89 -1.62 -5.19
C THR A 9 5.84 -0.95 -6.19
N SER A 10 5.63 -1.20 -7.49
CA SER A 10 6.49 -0.69 -8.56
C SER A 10 6.57 0.85 -8.61
N ALA A 11 5.57 1.55 -8.07
CA ALA A 11 5.59 3.00 -7.94
C ALA A 11 6.69 3.50 -6.97
N PHE A 12 7.08 2.67 -6.01
CA PHE A 12 8.10 2.97 -4.99
C PHE A 12 9.50 2.48 -5.37
N LEU A 13 9.62 1.54 -6.31
CA LEU A 13 10.91 1.00 -6.76
C LEU A 13 11.66 1.94 -7.73
N ARG A 14 11.05 3.05 -8.13
CA ARG A 14 11.66 4.00 -9.07
C ARG A 14 12.79 4.79 -8.40
N PRO A 15 13.86 5.15 -9.15
CA PRO A 15 14.97 5.95 -8.60
C PRO A 15 14.54 7.29 -7.97
N LYS A 16 13.44 7.87 -8.45
CA LYS A 16 12.77 9.03 -7.86
C LYS A 16 11.29 8.72 -7.71
N LEU A 17 10.75 9.03 -6.54
CA LEU A 17 9.32 8.94 -6.28
C LEU A 17 8.59 10.02 -7.08
N GLY A 18 7.79 9.60 -8.05
CA GLY A 18 6.84 10.46 -8.76
C GLY A 18 5.46 10.41 -8.13
N LYS A 19 4.49 11.18 -8.63
CA LYS A 19 3.13 11.28 -8.04
C LYS A 19 2.32 9.96 -8.01
N GLN A 20 2.77 8.92 -8.72
CA GLN A 20 2.05 7.65 -8.83
C GLN A 20 1.93 6.89 -7.50
N TYR A 21 2.86 7.10 -6.56
CA TYR A 21 2.83 6.37 -5.28
C TYR A 21 1.62 6.75 -4.41
N GLU A 22 1.09 7.98 -4.55
CA GLU A 22 -0.02 8.48 -3.74
C GLU A 22 -1.28 7.63 -3.96
N ALA A 23 -1.57 7.30 -5.22
CA ALA A 23 -2.67 6.42 -5.59
C ALA A 23 -2.49 5.00 -5.03
N SER A 24 -1.24 4.52 -4.96
CA SER A 24 -0.93 3.22 -4.36
C SER A 24 -1.15 3.21 -2.84
N CYS A 25 -0.79 4.28 -2.13
CA CYS A 25 -1.07 4.41 -0.69
C CYS A 25 -2.57 4.32 -0.40
N VAL A 26 -3.39 5.06 -1.15
CA VAL A 26 -4.86 5.03 -1.03
C VAL A 26 -5.42 3.66 -1.40
N SER A 27 -4.88 3.03 -2.45
CA SER A 27 -5.32 1.71 -2.88
C SER A 27 -5.04 0.63 -1.83
N PHE A 28 -3.90 0.70 -1.12
CA PHE A 28 -3.58 -0.26 -0.06
C PHE A 28 -4.57 -0.17 1.10
N GLU A 29 -4.79 1.02 1.66
CA GLU A 29 -5.72 1.21 2.77
C GLU A 29 -7.14 0.76 2.39
N ARG A 30 -7.62 1.21 1.24
CA ARG A 30 -8.96 0.89 0.76
C ARG A 30 -9.20 -0.61 0.59
N VAL A 31 -8.23 -1.34 0.05
CA VAL A 31 -8.38 -2.79 -0.21
C VAL A 31 -8.12 -3.61 1.06
N LEU A 32 -7.06 -3.30 1.80
CA LEU A 32 -6.60 -4.13 2.92
C LEU A 32 -7.35 -3.81 4.22
N VAL A 33 -7.59 -2.53 4.50
CA VAL A 33 -8.23 -2.05 5.74
C VAL A 33 -9.73 -1.89 5.57
N GLU A 34 -10.17 -1.20 4.52
CA GLU A 34 -11.61 -0.95 4.33
C GLU A 34 -12.35 -2.11 3.63
N ASN A 35 -11.62 -3.07 3.03
CA ASN A 35 -12.18 -4.16 2.21
C ASN A 35 -13.06 -3.67 1.05
N LYS A 36 -12.79 -2.49 0.50
CA LYS A 36 -13.58 -1.89 -0.58
C LYS A 36 -12.95 -2.15 -1.95
N LEU A 37 -13.47 -3.15 -2.67
CA LEU A 37 -12.94 -3.57 -3.97
C LEU A 37 -13.51 -2.81 -5.19
N HIS A 38 -14.44 -1.86 -4.98
CA HIS A 38 -15.00 -1.08 -6.09
C HIS A 38 -13.90 -0.39 -6.93
N GLY A 39 -14.07 -0.32 -8.26
CA GLY A 39 -13.08 0.28 -9.15
C GLY A 39 -11.83 -0.56 -9.44
N LEU A 40 -11.71 -1.75 -8.84
CA LEU A 40 -10.85 -2.80 -9.37
C LEU A 40 -11.54 -3.50 -10.55
N SER A 41 -10.76 -4.19 -11.40
CA SER A 41 -11.36 -5.00 -12.46
C SER A 41 -12.17 -6.16 -11.87
N PRO A 42 -13.27 -6.60 -12.52
CA PRO A 42 -14.10 -7.71 -12.02
C PRO A 42 -13.28 -8.96 -11.67
N ALA A 43 -12.39 -9.38 -12.59
CA ALA A 43 -11.52 -10.53 -12.38
C ALA A 43 -10.59 -10.40 -11.16
N LEU A 44 -10.12 -9.18 -10.84
CA LEU A 44 -9.30 -8.97 -9.65
C LEU A 44 -10.15 -9.00 -8.37
N SER A 45 -11.34 -8.40 -8.41
CA SER A 45 -12.27 -8.42 -7.27
C SER A 45 -12.70 -9.84 -6.92
N GLU A 46 -13.07 -10.63 -7.92
CA GLU A 46 -13.42 -12.06 -7.75
C GLU A 46 -12.24 -12.85 -7.19
N ALA A 47 -11.03 -12.65 -7.73
CA ALA A 47 -9.84 -13.33 -7.22
C ALA A 47 -9.51 -12.95 -5.76
N ILE A 48 -9.74 -11.69 -5.36
CA ILE A 48 -9.56 -11.27 -3.96
C ILE A 48 -10.63 -11.90 -3.06
N GLN A 49 -11.88 -11.96 -3.53
CA GLN A 49 -12.99 -12.58 -2.79
C GLN A 49 -12.88 -14.10 -2.68
N SER A 50 -12.12 -14.75 -3.56
CA SER A 50 -11.92 -16.21 -3.54
C SER A 50 -10.89 -16.67 -2.50
N ILE A 51 -10.23 -15.76 -1.78
CA ILE A 51 -9.30 -16.08 -0.70
C ILE A 51 -9.77 -15.45 0.62
N SER A 52 -9.27 -15.96 1.74
CA SER A 52 -9.56 -15.34 3.03
C SER A 52 -8.91 -13.96 3.13
N ARG A 53 -9.49 -13.10 3.97
CA ARG A 53 -8.93 -11.78 4.23
C ARG A 53 -7.51 -11.85 4.80
N TRP A 54 -7.25 -12.86 5.64
CA TRP A 54 -5.93 -13.07 6.23
C TRP A 54 -4.87 -13.43 5.19
N GLU A 55 -5.19 -14.31 4.23
CA GLU A 55 -4.26 -14.64 3.14
C GLU A 55 -3.91 -13.42 2.29
N LEU A 56 -4.88 -12.53 2.05
CA LEU A 56 -4.62 -11.27 1.35
C LEU A 56 -3.68 -10.36 2.16
N VAL A 57 -3.92 -10.21 3.46
CA VAL A 57 -3.10 -9.40 4.37
C VAL A 57 -1.67 -9.93 4.42
N GLN A 58 -1.50 -11.24 4.60
CA GLN A 58 -0.19 -11.89 4.60
C GLN A 58 0.55 -11.68 3.27
N ALA A 59 -0.13 -11.87 2.14
CA ALA A 59 0.44 -11.64 0.83
C ALA A 59 0.84 -10.17 0.61
N ALA A 60 0.08 -9.21 1.14
CA ALA A 60 0.31 -7.79 0.97
C ALA A 60 1.36 -7.19 1.93
N LEU A 61 1.57 -7.80 3.09
CA LEU A 61 2.44 -7.27 4.16
C LEU A 61 3.85 -6.86 3.68
N PRO A 62 4.62 -7.70 2.96
CA PRO A 62 5.95 -7.30 2.50
C PRO A 62 5.91 -6.08 1.55
N HIS A 63 4.83 -5.93 0.77
CA HIS A 63 4.65 -4.79 -0.12
C HIS A 63 4.39 -3.49 0.64
N VAL A 64 3.46 -3.52 1.60
CA VAL A 64 3.14 -2.33 2.41
C VAL A 64 4.34 -1.91 3.25
N LEU A 65 5.06 -2.87 3.86
CA LEU A 65 6.30 -2.59 4.60
C LEU A 65 7.35 -1.92 3.70
N HIS A 66 7.61 -2.50 2.53
CA HIS A 66 8.57 -1.94 1.58
C HIS A 66 8.19 -0.52 1.15
N CYS A 67 6.94 -0.30 0.75
CA CYS A 67 6.46 1.01 0.30
C CYS A 67 6.58 2.06 1.43
N THR A 68 6.25 1.68 2.66
CA THR A 68 6.36 2.56 3.82
C THR A 68 7.81 2.93 4.11
N ALA A 69 8.70 1.93 4.15
CA ALA A 69 10.12 2.15 4.40
C ALA A 69 10.75 3.07 3.34
N THR A 70 10.45 2.83 2.06
CA THR A 70 10.92 3.66 0.95
C THR A 70 10.40 5.09 1.05
N LEU A 71 9.12 5.28 1.36
CA LEU A 71 8.53 6.61 1.48
C LEU A 71 9.15 7.39 2.65
N LEU A 72 9.25 6.79 3.84
CA LEU A 72 9.87 7.43 5.01
C LEU A 72 11.36 7.72 4.79
N SER A 73 12.10 6.79 4.15
CA SER A 73 13.51 7.00 3.80
C SER A 73 13.68 8.17 2.84
N ASN A 74 12.84 8.29 1.82
CA ASN A 74 12.87 9.40 0.89
C ASN A 74 12.62 10.75 1.59
N ARG A 75 11.66 10.80 2.51
CA ARG A 75 11.41 12.00 3.31
C ARG A 75 12.57 12.40 4.19
N ASN A 76 13.18 11.42 4.84
CA ASN A 76 14.34 11.64 5.68
C ASN A 76 15.47 12.29 4.88
N LYS A 77 15.71 11.79 3.66
CA LYS A 77 16.70 12.37 2.73
C LYS A 77 16.36 13.79 2.27
N LEU A 78 15.08 14.14 2.19
CA LEU A 78 14.61 15.49 1.83
C LEU A 78 14.54 16.45 3.02
N GLY A 79 14.83 15.99 4.25
CA GLY A 79 14.78 16.83 5.46
C GLY A 79 13.37 17.13 5.97
N HIS A 80 12.33 16.45 5.47
CA HIS A 80 10.93 16.66 5.88
C HIS A 80 10.52 15.72 7.03
N GLN A 81 11.21 15.79 8.16
CA GLN A 81 11.02 14.85 9.30
C GLN A 81 9.85 15.24 10.22
N ASP A 82 9.44 16.49 10.19
CA ASP A 82 8.58 17.15 11.17
C ASP A 82 7.07 16.96 10.94
N LYS A 83 6.65 16.61 9.71
CA LYS A 83 5.22 16.42 9.39
C LYS A 83 4.98 15.27 8.43
N LEU A 84 4.08 14.35 8.76
CA LEU A 84 3.65 13.31 7.83
C LEU A 84 2.64 13.88 6.82
N GLY A 85 2.80 13.51 5.54
CA GLY A 85 1.82 13.80 4.51
C GLY A 85 0.72 12.74 4.47
N VAL A 86 -0.20 12.91 3.52
CA VAL A 86 -1.35 12.01 3.33
C VAL A 86 -0.88 10.58 3.04
N ALA A 87 0.09 10.43 2.13
CA ALA A 87 0.58 9.13 1.70
C ALA A 87 1.26 8.34 2.83
N GLU A 88 2.07 9.01 3.65
CA GLU A 88 2.72 8.42 4.81
C GLU A 88 1.70 7.99 5.85
N THR A 89 0.74 8.87 6.13
CA THR A 89 -0.33 8.60 7.09
C THR A 89 -1.14 7.38 6.67
N LYS A 90 -1.50 7.27 5.38
CA LYS A 90 -2.22 6.13 4.81
C LYS A 90 -1.47 4.81 4.97
N LEU A 91 -0.17 4.80 4.64
CA LEU A 91 0.64 3.58 4.73
C LEU A 91 0.92 3.17 6.17
N LEU A 92 1.20 4.14 7.05
CA LEU A 92 1.41 3.87 8.49
C LEU A 92 0.13 3.36 9.15
N HIS A 93 -1.02 3.95 8.83
CA HIS A 93 -2.32 3.45 9.27
C HIS A 93 -2.58 2.01 8.77
N THR A 94 -2.29 1.76 7.49
CA THR A 94 -2.42 0.41 6.90
C THR A 94 -1.52 -0.60 7.61
N LEU A 95 -0.24 -0.27 7.86
CA LEU A 95 0.67 -1.15 8.60
C LEU A 95 0.23 -1.39 10.03
N HIS A 96 -0.21 -0.35 10.72
CA HIS A 96 -0.71 -0.46 12.09
C HIS A 96 -1.86 -1.45 12.15
N TRP A 97 -2.86 -1.29 11.27
CA TRP A 97 -3.99 -2.20 11.18
C TRP A 97 -3.55 -3.63 10.86
N MET A 98 -2.67 -3.84 9.88
CA MET A 98 -2.22 -5.19 9.50
C MET A 98 -1.43 -5.94 10.58
N LEU A 99 -0.76 -5.23 11.49
CA LEU A 99 0.14 -5.81 12.48
C LEU A 99 -0.51 -5.98 13.86
N LEU A 100 -1.52 -5.19 14.17
CA LEU A 100 -2.08 -5.09 15.53
C LEU A 100 -3.57 -5.43 15.62
N GLU A 101 -4.29 -5.43 14.50
CA GLU A 101 -5.70 -5.82 14.39
C GLU A 101 -5.83 -7.14 13.59
#